data_AF-A0A4P5YSB0-F1
#
_entry.id   AF-A0A4P5YSB0-F1
#
_cell.length_a   1.000
_cell.length_b   1.000
_cell.length_c   1.000
_cell.angle_alpha   90.00
_cell.angle_beta   90.00
_cell.angle_gamma   90.00
#
_symmetry.space_group_name_H-M   'P 1'
#
loop_
_entity.id
_entity.type
_entity.pdbx_description
1 polymer ?
#
loop_
_entity_poly.entity_id
_entity_poly.type
_entity_poly.pdbx_seq_one_letter_code
_entity_poly.pdbx_strand_id
1 'polypeptide(L)'
;MKIVMSSARVRTGAFTLIELLVVIAIIGILASMLLPALGQAKEKANGTKCMNNLKQMQLAWMLYADDYNGTMVPNAGTVGGQNWITGDPNLDVDTTPIQQGLLYPYNQSTAIYKCPSERYKTAGGLPRFRSYSVNYHMGKPGSGAATKGNLSEIDKPMDVFVFVDQERIDNSHFGIGYPPGTPGAALFAGWNTTWYEMPTARHNNSCPFSFVDGHTLILKWRGANVRLGQSNPGASATDMLDLTTVQAWLP
;
A
#
# COMPACT_ATOMS: atom_id res chain seq x y z
N MET A 1 71.42 47.65 -17.92
CA MET A 1 70.11 48.06 -17.37
C MET A 1 69.40 46.80 -16.88
N LYS A 2 69.36 46.53 -15.57
CA LYS A 2 68.70 45.33 -14.98
C LYS A 2 67.32 45.75 -14.48
N ILE A 3 66.26 45.17 -15.05
CA ILE A 3 64.89 45.34 -14.58
C ILE A 3 64.67 44.29 -13.48
N VAL A 4 64.47 44.75 -12.24
CA VAL A 4 64.05 43.89 -11.13
C VAL A 4 62.53 43.85 -11.13
N MET A 5 61.93 42.72 -11.48
CA MET A 5 60.48 42.49 -11.31
C MET A 5 60.20 42.12 -9.85
N SER A 6 59.54 43.02 -9.13
CA SER A 6 59.02 42.75 -7.78
C SER A 6 57.77 41.89 -7.89
N SER A 7 57.86 40.64 -7.42
CA SER A 7 56.72 39.71 -7.39
C SER A 7 55.89 39.99 -6.13
N ALA A 8 54.75 40.64 -6.30
CA ALA A 8 53.80 40.87 -5.20
C ALA A 8 53.16 39.54 -4.79
N ARG A 9 53.54 39.03 -3.61
CA ARG A 9 52.96 37.81 -3.04
C ARG A 9 51.51 38.08 -2.62
N VAL A 10 50.55 37.57 -3.39
CA VAL A 10 49.14 37.55 -2.99
C VAL A 10 49.04 36.70 -1.72
N ARG A 11 48.75 37.34 -0.59
CA ARG A 11 48.45 36.62 0.66
C ARG A 11 47.12 35.90 0.48
N THR A 12 47.16 34.61 0.16
CA THR A 12 45.99 33.73 0.30
C THR A 12 45.71 33.57 1.79
N GLY A 13 44.62 34.14 2.28
CA GLY A 13 44.19 33.96 3.67
C GLY A 13 43.95 32.47 3.94
N ALA A 14 44.67 31.91 4.90
CA ALA A 14 44.43 30.56 5.37
C ALA A 14 43.23 30.57 6.35
N PHE A 15 42.27 29.69 6.13
CA PHE A 15 41.14 29.49 7.05
C PHE A 15 41.63 29.04 8.41
N THR A 16 41.12 29.64 9.48
CA THR A 16 41.36 29.17 10.85
C THR A 16 40.49 27.95 11.16
N LEU A 17 40.96 27.10 12.06
CA LEU A 17 40.21 25.94 12.53
C LEU A 17 38.87 26.32 13.16
N ILE A 18 38.80 27.49 13.82
CA ILE A 18 37.58 28.00 14.45
C ILE A 18 36.55 28.42 13.39
N GLU A 19 36.97 29.10 12.32
CA GLU A 19 36.06 29.49 11.22
C GLU A 19 35.43 28.26 10.55
N LEU A 20 36.21 27.20 10.33
CA LEU A 20 35.69 25.94 9.78
C LEU A 20 34.70 25.27 10.75
N LEU A 21 35.03 25.23 12.04
CA LEU A 21 34.18 24.65 13.09
C LEU A 21 32.82 25.35 13.22
N VAL A 22 32.79 26.69 13.17
CA VAL A 22 31.55 27.46 13.25
C VAL A 22 30.67 27.19 12.03
N VAL A 23 31.25 27.08 10.83
CA VAL A 23 30.49 26.79 9.60
C VAL A 23 29.85 25.41 9.66
N ILE A 24 30.60 24.37 10.04
CA ILE A 24 30.02 23.02 10.15
C ILE A 24 28.97 22.95 11.26
N ALA A 25 29.13 23.71 12.35
CA ALA A 25 28.13 23.79 13.41
C ALA A 25 26.81 24.40 12.90
N ILE A 26 26.88 25.50 12.14
CA ILE A 26 25.69 26.12 11.54
C ILE A 26 25.02 25.18 10.53
N ILE A 27 25.80 24.53 9.65
CA ILE A 27 25.28 23.53 8.69
C ILE A 27 24.61 22.38 9.44
N GLY A 28 25.22 21.90 10.54
CA GLY A 28 24.66 20.86 11.39
C GLY A 28 23.31 21.23 12.00
N ILE A 29 23.16 22.46 12.50
CA ILE A 29 21.89 22.96 13.05
C ILE A 29 20.83 23.02 11.96
N LEU A 30 21.15 23.60 10.80
CA LEU A 30 20.20 23.72 9.69
C LEU A 30 19.78 22.34 9.15
N ALA A 31 20.73 21.42 8.99
CA ALA A 31 20.45 20.06 8.57
C ALA A 31 19.56 19.31 9.58
N SER A 32 19.78 19.52 10.89
CA SER A 32 19.00 18.86 11.94
C SER A 32 17.51 19.21 11.90
N MET A 33 17.17 20.43 11.45
CA MET A 33 15.78 20.88 11.28
C MET A 33 15.17 20.41 9.94
N LEU A 34 15.99 20.22 8.90
CA LEU A 34 15.53 19.81 7.58
C LEU A 34 15.25 18.30 7.46
N LEU A 35 16.02 17.46 8.14
CA LEU A 35 15.89 15.99 8.03
C LEU A 35 14.49 15.47 8.45
N PRO A 36 13.88 15.90 9.57
CA PRO A 36 12.53 15.48 9.93
C PRO A 36 11.47 15.94 8.91
N ALA A 37 11.60 17.17 8.41
CA ALA A 37 10.67 17.72 7.42
C ALA A 37 10.75 16.97 6.07
N LEU A 38 11.97 16.68 5.62
CA LEU A 38 12.20 15.91 4.39
C LEU A 38 11.66 14.48 4.50
N GLY A 39 11.83 13.84 5.66
CA GLY A 39 11.26 12.52 5.94
C GLY A 39 9.74 12.50 5.80
N GLN A 40 9.05 13.47 6.40
CA GLN A 40 7.60 13.60 6.29
C GLN A 40 7.14 13.90 4.85
N ALA A 41 7.86 14.78 4.15
CA ALA A 41 7.57 15.10 2.75
C ALA A 41 7.70 13.85 1.84
N LYS A 42 8.74 13.05 2.06
CA LYS A 42 8.95 11.78 1.33
C LYS A 42 7.83 10.79 1.59
N GLU A 43 7.41 10.61 2.84
CA GLU A 43 6.30 9.71 3.18
C GLU A 43 4.99 10.14 2.54
N LYS A 44 4.71 11.46 2.51
CA LYS A 44 3.53 12.00 1.82
C LYS A 44 3.60 11.77 0.31
N ALA A 45 4.75 12.01 -0.31
CA ALA A 45 4.95 11.75 -1.73
C ALA A 45 4.78 10.27 -2.08
N ASN A 46 5.31 9.38 -1.24
CA ASN A 46 5.11 7.94 -1.39
C ASN A 46 3.63 7.55 -1.25
N GLY A 47 2.89 8.16 -0.33
CA GLY A 47 1.44 7.96 -0.19
C GLY A 47 0.67 8.40 -1.44
N THR A 48 1.01 9.55 -2.02
CA THR A 48 0.42 9.99 -3.30
C THR A 48 0.74 9.03 -4.45
N LYS A 49 1.97 8.50 -4.51
CA LYS A 49 2.33 7.46 -5.48
C LYS A 49 1.50 6.20 -5.31
N CYS A 50 1.26 5.75 -4.07
CA CYS A 50 0.38 4.61 -3.82
C CYS A 50 -1.06 4.86 -4.28
N MET A 51 -1.62 6.04 -4.00
CA MET A 51 -2.96 6.36 -4.51
C MET A 51 -3.01 6.33 -6.04
N ASN A 52 -1.97 6.82 -6.73
CA ASN A 52 -1.89 6.73 -8.19
C ASN A 52 -1.75 5.28 -8.69
N ASN A 53 -0.95 4.46 -8.01
CA ASN A 53 -0.83 3.02 -8.30
C ASN A 53 -2.19 2.32 -8.16
N LEU A 54 -2.90 2.54 -7.05
CA LEU A 54 -4.23 2.01 -6.82
C LEU A 54 -5.23 2.52 -7.85
N LYS A 55 -5.16 3.79 -8.26
CA LYS A 55 -6.04 4.33 -9.30
C LYS A 55 -5.83 3.62 -10.65
N GLN A 56 -4.58 3.31 -11.00
CA GLN A 56 -4.25 2.56 -12.20
C GLN A 56 -4.69 1.09 -12.13
N MET A 57 -4.52 0.44 -10.97
CA MET A 57 -5.04 -0.91 -10.74
C MET A 57 -6.57 -0.95 -10.77
N GLN A 58 -7.23 0.05 -10.18
CA GLN A 58 -8.68 0.18 -10.17
C GLN A 58 -9.23 0.39 -11.58
N LEU A 59 -8.53 1.17 -12.42
CA LEU A 59 -8.90 1.30 -13.83
C LEU A 59 -8.78 -0.05 -14.56
N ALA A 60 -7.70 -0.79 -14.38
CA ALA A 60 -7.54 -2.13 -14.97
C ALA A 60 -8.67 -3.08 -14.51
N TRP A 61 -9.06 -3.02 -13.24
CA TRP A 61 -10.14 -3.82 -12.67
C TRP A 61 -11.51 -3.46 -13.26
N MET A 62 -11.81 -2.18 -13.45
CA MET A 62 -13.07 -1.74 -14.09
C MET A 62 -13.10 -2.12 -15.57
N LEU A 63 -11.99 -1.98 -16.29
CA LEU A 63 -11.90 -2.40 -17.69
C LEU A 63 -12.10 -3.90 -17.84
N TYR A 64 -11.53 -4.72 -16.95
CA TYR A 64 -11.82 -6.14 -16.91
C TYR A 64 -13.31 -6.39 -16.70
N ALA A 65 -13.95 -5.71 -15.73
CA ALA A 65 -15.37 -5.93 -15.50
C ALA A 65 -16.22 -5.54 -16.72
N ASP A 66 -15.88 -4.46 -17.42
CA ASP A 66 -16.54 -4.01 -18.65
C ASP A 66 -16.47 -5.08 -19.75
N ASP A 67 -15.27 -5.61 -20.02
CA ASP A 67 -15.03 -6.66 -21.03
C ASP A 67 -15.74 -8.00 -20.69
N TYR A 68 -16.07 -8.23 -19.41
CA TYR A 68 -16.68 -9.46 -18.91
C TYR A 68 -18.10 -9.25 -18.37
N ASN A 69 -18.88 -8.33 -18.95
CA ASN A 69 -20.30 -8.09 -18.64
C ASN A 69 -20.57 -7.81 -17.14
N GLY A 70 -19.73 -6.98 -16.54
CA GLY A 70 -19.76 -6.64 -15.11
C GLY A 70 -19.15 -7.71 -14.20
N THR A 71 -18.71 -8.85 -14.73
CA THR A 71 -18.09 -9.91 -13.91
C THR A 71 -16.74 -9.43 -13.40
N MET A 72 -16.61 -9.36 -12.09
CA MET A 72 -15.39 -8.90 -11.45
C MET A 72 -14.29 -9.95 -11.56
N VAL A 73 -13.04 -9.50 -11.62
CA VAL A 73 -11.88 -10.39 -11.77
C VAL A 73 -11.80 -11.40 -10.61
N PRO A 74 -11.53 -12.68 -10.88
CA PRO A 74 -11.39 -13.69 -9.83
C PRO A 74 -10.28 -13.38 -8.82
N ASN A 75 -10.57 -13.57 -7.54
CA ASN A 75 -9.59 -13.52 -6.45
C ASN A 75 -9.64 -14.77 -5.54
N ALA A 76 -10.21 -15.86 -6.06
CA ALA A 76 -10.46 -17.09 -5.31
C ALA A 76 -9.89 -18.34 -5.95
N GLY A 77 -9.07 -18.21 -6.99
CA GLY A 77 -8.69 -19.35 -7.79
C GLY A 77 -8.06 -20.43 -6.92
N THR A 78 -8.65 -21.62 -6.98
CA THR A 78 -7.99 -22.86 -6.62
C THR A 78 -6.61 -22.91 -7.25
N VAL A 79 -5.68 -23.64 -6.63
CA VAL A 79 -4.36 -23.93 -7.20
C VAL A 79 -4.52 -24.32 -8.68
N GLY A 80 -4.08 -23.46 -9.61
CA GLY A 80 -4.19 -23.65 -11.07
C GLY A 80 -5.24 -22.80 -11.82
N GLY A 81 -6.07 -22.00 -11.15
CA GLY A 81 -7.01 -21.05 -11.80
C GLY A 81 -6.41 -19.67 -12.10
N GLN A 82 -6.82 -19.03 -13.20
CA GLN A 82 -6.48 -17.63 -13.49
C GLN A 82 -7.14 -16.69 -12.46
N ASN A 83 -6.36 -15.76 -11.92
CA ASN A 83 -6.77 -14.78 -10.91
C ASN A 83 -6.29 -13.38 -11.31
N TRP A 84 -6.75 -12.36 -10.59
CA TRP A 84 -6.28 -10.98 -10.74
C TRP A 84 -4.74 -10.88 -10.69
N ILE A 85 -4.12 -11.71 -9.85
CA ILE A 85 -2.68 -11.95 -9.77
C ILE A 85 -2.42 -13.42 -9.43
N THR A 86 -1.27 -13.95 -9.85
CA THR A 86 -0.86 -15.34 -9.55
C THR A 86 0.32 -15.38 -8.56
N GLY A 87 0.85 -16.57 -8.24
CA GLY A 87 2.00 -16.76 -7.37
C GLY A 87 1.76 -16.46 -5.88
N ASP A 88 2.84 -16.37 -5.11
CA ASP A 88 2.81 -16.07 -3.67
C ASP A 88 3.78 -14.90 -3.36
N PRO A 89 3.31 -13.76 -2.82
CA PRO A 89 4.16 -12.60 -2.55
C PRO A 89 5.34 -12.88 -1.61
N ASN A 90 5.33 -13.99 -0.86
CA ASN A 90 6.42 -14.44 -0.02
C ASN A 90 7.44 -15.31 -0.76
N LEU A 91 7.09 -15.88 -1.90
CA LEU A 91 7.92 -16.83 -2.64
C LEU A 91 8.30 -16.35 -4.04
N ASP A 92 7.61 -15.32 -4.57
CA ASP A 92 7.91 -14.72 -5.86
C ASP A 92 9.40 -14.34 -5.95
N VAL A 93 10.07 -14.76 -7.02
CA VAL A 93 11.49 -14.42 -7.27
C VAL A 93 11.65 -13.33 -8.33
N ASP A 94 10.58 -13.01 -9.05
CA ASP A 94 10.50 -11.99 -10.08
C ASP A 94 9.05 -11.46 -10.23
N THR A 95 8.79 -10.73 -11.30
CA THR A 95 7.46 -10.18 -11.62
C THR A 95 6.60 -11.09 -12.49
N THR A 96 7.06 -12.29 -12.86
CA THR A 96 6.33 -13.22 -13.72
C THR A 96 4.91 -13.50 -13.20
N PRO A 97 4.69 -13.68 -11.88
CA PRO A 97 3.35 -13.91 -11.35
C PRO A 97 2.37 -12.73 -11.52
N ILE A 98 2.89 -11.50 -11.55
CA ILE A 98 2.12 -10.29 -11.89
C ILE A 98 1.74 -10.33 -13.36
N GLN A 99 2.69 -10.66 -14.23
CA GLN A 99 2.51 -10.67 -15.69
C GLN A 99 1.51 -11.74 -16.16
N GLN A 100 1.36 -12.81 -15.39
CA GLN A 100 0.38 -13.88 -15.61
C GLN A 100 -1.01 -13.56 -15.03
N GLY A 101 -1.17 -12.45 -14.30
CA GLY A 101 -2.44 -12.02 -13.72
C GLY A 101 -3.42 -11.46 -14.75
N LEU A 102 -4.72 -11.63 -14.49
CA LEU A 102 -5.80 -11.22 -15.39
C LEU A 102 -5.92 -9.69 -15.57
N LEU A 103 -5.36 -8.89 -14.67
CA LEU A 103 -5.35 -7.44 -14.79
C LEU A 103 -4.16 -6.90 -15.58
N TYR A 104 -3.12 -7.71 -15.78
CA TYR A 104 -1.89 -7.28 -16.46
C TYR A 104 -2.11 -6.80 -17.91
N PRO A 105 -2.99 -7.41 -18.74
CA PRO A 105 -3.24 -6.92 -20.09
C PRO A 105 -3.76 -5.49 -20.16
N TYR A 106 -4.49 -5.03 -19.13
CA TYR A 106 -5.07 -3.68 -19.07
C TYR A 106 -4.07 -2.62 -18.58
N ASN A 107 -3.03 -3.03 -17.85
CA ASN A 107 -1.87 -2.19 -17.52
C ASN A 107 -0.63 -3.05 -17.28
N GLN A 108 0.31 -3.00 -18.23
CA GLN A 108 1.51 -3.85 -18.25
C GLN A 108 2.64 -3.36 -17.32
N SER A 109 2.41 -2.29 -16.56
CA SER A 109 3.38 -1.75 -15.61
C SER A 109 3.37 -2.55 -14.31
N THR A 110 4.35 -3.42 -14.11
CA THR A 110 4.49 -4.20 -12.86
C THR A 110 4.75 -3.32 -11.64
N ALA A 111 5.27 -2.10 -11.84
CA ALA A 111 5.56 -1.14 -10.77
C ALA A 111 4.31 -0.68 -10.01
N ILE A 112 3.12 -0.75 -10.61
CA ILE A 112 1.87 -0.32 -9.96
C ILE A 112 1.38 -1.30 -8.90
N TYR A 113 1.93 -2.52 -8.83
CA TYR A 113 1.52 -3.55 -7.87
C TYR A 113 2.23 -3.41 -6.52
N LYS A 114 3.21 -2.51 -6.42
CA LYS A 114 4.10 -2.38 -5.27
C LYS A 114 4.05 -0.99 -4.65
N CYS A 115 4.02 -0.97 -3.32
CA CYS A 115 4.21 0.25 -2.56
C CYS A 115 5.69 0.69 -2.59
N PRO A 116 6.03 1.97 -2.89
CA PRO A 116 7.40 2.47 -2.82
C PRO A 116 7.98 2.49 -1.40
N SER A 117 7.13 2.39 -0.37
CA SER A 117 7.54 2.23 1.04
C SER A 117 7.51 0.77 1.50
N GLU A 118 7.39 -0.21 0.59
CA GLU A 118 7.48 -1.64 0.91
C GLU A 118 8.83 -1.97 1.55
N ARG A 119 8.77 -2.66 2.69
CA ARG A 119 9.92 -2.99 3.54
C ARG A 119 10.10 -4.49 3.74
N TYR A 120 9.10 -5.30 3.41
CA TYR A 120 9.15 -6.73 3.56
C TYR A 120 9.92 -7.39 2.40
N LYS A 121 10.54 -8.51 2.73
CA LYS A 121 11.26 -9.37 1.79
C LYS A 121 10.50 -10.68 1.59
N THR A 122 10.81 -11.35 0.50
CA THR A 122 10.40 -12.74 0.25
C THR A 122 11.17 -13.67 1.20
N ALA A 123 10.74 -14.92 1.34
CA ALA A 123 11.43 -15.94 2.12
C ALA A 123 12.88 -16.16 1.64
N GLY A 124 13.12 -15.97 0.33
CA GLY A 124 14.46 -15.99 -0.28
C GLY A 124 15.29 -14.72 -0.05
N GLY A 125 14.78 -13.72 0.68
CA GLY A 125 15.50 -12.48 1.00
C GLY A 125 15.48 -11.40 -0.09
N LEU A 126 14.72 -11.60 -1.17
CA LEU A 126 14.54 -10.61 -2.23
C LEU A 126 13.55 -9.52 -1.80
N PRO A 127 13.65 -8.29 -2.35
CA PRO A 127 12.57 -7.31 -2.22
C PRO A 127 11.26 -7.89 -2.75
N ARG A 128 10.15 -7.72 -2.02
CA ARG A 128 8.83 -8.11 -2.55
C ARG A 128 8.48 -7.35 -3.82
N PHE A 129 7.75 -7.98 -4.73
CA PHE A 129 7.35 -7.39 -6.02
C PHE A 129 5.95 -6.78 -6.01
N ARG A 130 5.20 -6.98 -4.93
CA ARG A 130 3.83 -6.49 -4.73
C ARG A 130 3.54 -6.21 -3.26
N SER A 131 2.58 -5.32 -3.02
CA SER A 131 2.17 -4.87 -1.67
C SER A 131 0.66 -4.75 -1.51
N TYR A 132 -0.07 -4.60 -2.62
CA TYR A 132 -1.52 -4.42 -2.60
C TYR A 132 -2.26 -5.74 -2.64
N SER A 133 -3.41 -5.76 -1.99
CA SER A 133 -4.34 -6.88 -1.91
C SER A 133 -5.71 -6.45 -2.38
N VAL A 134 -6.48 -7.40 -2.90
CA VAL A 134 -7.89 -7.18 -3.28
C VAL A 134 -8.81 -7.64 -2.16
N ASN A 135 -9.89 -6.90 -1.92
CA ASN A 135 -10.95 -7.25 -0.98
C ASN A 135 -11.44 -8.68 -1.24
N TYR A 136 -11.31 -9.55 -0.22
CA TYR A 136 -11.65 -10.97 -0.35
C TYR A 136 -13.11 -11.20 -0.74
N HIS A 137 -14.00 -10.25 -0.44
CA HIS A 137 -15.42 -10.34 -0.74
C HIS A 137 -15.76 -10.00 -2.21
N MET A 138 -14.78 -9.68 -3.04
CA MET A 138 -14.99 -9.30 -4.44
C MET A 138 -14.39 -10.31 -5.42
N GLY A 139 -15.11 -10.67 -6.48
CA GLY A 139 -14.57 -11.59 -7.48
C GLY A 139 -14.56 -13.05 -7.04
N LYS A 140 -15.44 -13.45 -6.11
CA LYS A 140 -15.69 -14.86 -5.77
C LYS A 140 -17.13 -15.29 -6.09
N PRO A 141 -17.44 -15.68 -7.33
CA PRO A 141 -18.76 -16.21 -7.65
C PRO A 141 -19.03 -17.51 -6.86
N GLY A 142 -20.17 -17.60 -6.17
CA GLY A 142 -20.67 -18.85 -5.59
C GLY A 142 -20.06 -19.30 -4.25
N SER A 143 -19.19 -18.52 -3.61
CA SER A 143 -18.61 -18.86 -2.29
C SER A 143 -19.47 -18.49 -1.07
N GLY A 144 -20.69 -18.00 -1.28
CA GLY A 144 -21.65 -17.64 -0.23
C GLY A 144 -22.26 -16.25 -0.45
N ALA A 145 -23.29 -15.92 0.34
CA ALA A 145 -24.06 -14.67 0.19
C ALA A 145 -23.25 -13.38 0.44
N ALA A 146 -22.08 -13.49 1.05
CA ALA A 146 -21.25 -12.36 1.46
C ALA A 146 -20.14 -12.03 0.45
N THR A 147 -20.01 -12.79 -0.62
CA THR A 147 -19.05 -12.54 -1.70
C THR A 147 -19.81 -12.14 -2.96
N LYS A 148 -19.32 -11.11 -3.65
CA LYS A 148 -19.91 -10.57 -4.87
C LYS A 148 -19.08 -10.99 -6.07
N GLY A 149 -19.73 -11.45 -7.13
CA GLY A 149 -19.08 -11.87 -8.38
C GLY A 149 -19.23 -10.84 -9.50
N ASN A 150 -20.27 -10.02 -9.46
CA ASN A 150 -20.62 -9.04 -10.48
C ASN A 150 -20.84 -7.64 -9.88
N LEU A 151 -20.48 -6.61 -10.63
CA LEU A 151 -20.69 -5.20 -10.28
C LEU A 151 -22.16 -4.89 -9.99
N SER A 152 -23.11 -5.54 -10.67
CA SER A 152 -24.54 -5.33 -10.45
C SER A 152 -25.03 -5.73 -9.06
N GLU A 153 -24.23 -6.49 -8.30
CA GLU A 153 -24.54 -6.92 -6.94
C GLU A 153 -24.09 -5.91 -5.87
N ILE A 154 -23.48 -4.80 -6.28
CA ILE A 154 -22.93 -3.76 -5.40
C ILE A 154 -23.89 -2.56 -5.34
N ASP A 155 -24.59 -2.41 -4.22
CA ASP A 155 -25.58 -1.33 -4.03
C ASP A 155 -24.95 0.06 -3.85
N LYS A 156 -23.76 0.12 -3.24
CA LYS A 156 -23.05 1.38 -2.91
C LYS A 156 -21.60 1.38 -3.41
N PRO A 157 -21.36 1.56 -4.72
CA PRO A 157 -20.02 1.48 -5.31
C PRO A 157 -18.99 2.44 -4.69
N MET A 158 -19.43 3.60 -4.20
CA MET A 158 -18.54 4.57 -3.52
C MET A 158 -18.17 4.17 -2.09
N ASP A 159 -18.89 3.25 -1.47
CA ASP A 159 -18.62 2.84 -0.09
C ASP A 159 -17.88 1.50 -0.03
N VAL A 160 -17.70 0.79 -1.15
CA VAL A 160 -17.05 -0.53 -1.18
C VAL A 160 -15.64 -0.42 -1.72
N PHE A 161 -14.64 -0.86 -0.95
CA PHE A 161 -13.26 -0.85 -1.40
C PHE A 161 -12.92 -2.11 -2.22
N VAL A 162 -12.05 -1.94 -3.24
CA VAL A 162 -11.52 -3.00 -4.10
C VAL A 162 -10.10 -3.37 -3.69
N PHE A 163 -9.14 -2.45 -3.86
CA PHE A 163 -7.74 -2.68 -3.46
C PHE A 163 -7.36 -1.90 -2.20
N VAL A 164 -6.47 -2.50 -1.42
CA VAL A 164 -5.89 -1.94 -0.20
C VAL A 164 -4.41 -2.29 -0.11
N ASP A 165 -3.60 -1.40 0.47
CA ASP A 165 -2.22 -1.73 0.83
C ASP A 165 -2.17 -2.46 2.17
N GLN A 166 -1.54 -3.63 2.19
CA GLN A 166 -1.46 -4.48 3.37
C GLN A 166 -0.12 -4.29 4.07
N GLU A 167 -0.12 -4.31 5.41
CA GLU A 167 1.13 -4.15 6.16
C GLU A 167 2.10 -5.30 5.84
N ARG A 168 1.62 -6.54 6.00
CA ARG A 168 2.35 -7.75 5.58
C ARG A 168 1.44 -8.57 4.69
N ILE A 169 1.62 -8.43 3.37
CA ILE A 169 0.94 -9.26 2.38
C ILE A 169 1.30 -10.75 2.55
N ASP A 170 0.31 -11.62 2.45
CA ASP A 170 0.42 -13.07 2.58
C ASP A 170 -0.03 -13.80 1.31
N ASN A 171 -1.22 -13.53 0.79
CA ASN A 171 -1.79 -14.24 -0.37
C ASN A 171 -2.43 -13.29 -1.41
N SER A 172 -2.22 -11.97 -1.26
CA SER A 172 -2.79 -10.92 -2.13
C SER A 172 -4.32 -10.82 -2.11
N HIS A 173 -4.97 -11.38 -1.11
CA HIS A 173 -6.34 -11.03 -0.76
C HIS A 173 -6.31 -10.16 0.48
N PHE A 174 -7.44 -9.54 0.80
CA PHE A 174 -7.64 -8.80 2.03
C PHE A 174 -8.90 -9.31 2.74
N GLY A 175 -8.70 -10.25 3.65
CA GLY A 175 -9.76 -10.89 4.42
C GLY A 175 -10.05 -10.19 5.74
N ILE A 176 -11.27 -9.64 5.86
CA ILE A 176 -11.82 -9.20 7.14
C ILE A 176 -13.19 -9.84 7.40
N GLY A 177 -13.43 -10.20 8.65
CA GLY A 177 -14.72 -10.71 9.11
C GLY A 177 -15.78 -9.62 9.16
N TYR A 178 -17.04 -9.99 8.92
CA TYR A 178 -18.16 -9.08 9.08
C TYR A 178 -18.45 -8.76 10.56
N PRO A 179 -19.03 -7.59 10.88
CA PRO A 179 -19.54 -7.29 12.21
C PRO A 179 -20.53 -8.37 12.69
N PRO A 180 -20.54 -8.71 13.99
CA PRO A 180 -21.53 -9.60 14.57
C PRO A 180 -22.97 -9.16 14.24
N GLY A 181 -23.82 -10.10 13.79
CA GLY A 181 -25.22 -9.83 13.48
C GLY A 181 -25.52 -9.45 12.01
N THR A 182 -24.51 -9.37 11.14
CA THR A 182 -24.73 -9.22 9.69
C THR A 182 -25.18 -10.52 9.03
N PRO A 183 -26.14 -10.49 8.09
CA PRO A 183 -26.52 -11.65 7.29
C PRO A 183 -25.30 -12.22 6.56
N GLY A 184 -24.99 -13.52 6.75
CA GLY A 184 -23.79 -14.16 6.19
C GLY A 184 -22.62 -14.29 7.16
N ALA A 185 -22.59 -13.57 8.29
CA ALA A 185 -21.57 -13.73 9.34
C ALA A 185 -21.49 -15.16 9.90
N ALA A 186 -22.62 -15.89 9.87
CA ALA A 186 -22.70 -17.28 10.33
C ALA A 186 -22.09 -18.31 9.35
N LEU A 187 -21.96 -17.98 8.06
CA LEU A 187 -21.29 -18.85 7.07
C LEU A 187 -19.76 -18.82 7.22
N PHE A 188 -19.25 -17.81 7.94
CA PHE A 188 -17.88 -17.71 8.39
C PHE A 188 -17.77 -18.00 9.89
N ALA A 189 -18.49 -19.02 10.40
CA ALA A 189 -18.44 -19.45 11.79
C ALA A 189 -16.98 -19.75 12.22
N GLY A 190 -16.32 -18.74 12.80
CA GLY A 190 -14.89 -18.72 13.14
C GLY A 190 -14.16 -17.39 12.82
N TRP A 191 -14.74 -16.51 12.01
CA TRP A 191 -14.16 -15.24 11.53
C TRP A 191 -14.86 -13.99 12.07
N ASN A 192 -15.79 -14.14 13.01
CA ASN A 192 -16.80 -13.14 13.39
C ASN A 192 -16.27 -11.92 14.17
N THR A 193 -14.98 -11.88 14.51
CA THR A 193 -14.36 -10.75 15.25
C THR A 193 -12.87 -10.54 14.96
N THR A 194 -12.25 -11.37 14.11
CA THR A 194 -10.78 -11.39 13.95
C THR A 194 -10.39 -10.85 12.57
N TRP A 195 -9.56 -9.82 12.57
CA TRP A 195 -8.91 -9.27 11.39
C TRP A 195 -7.72 -10.13 11.01
N TYR A 196 -7.84 -10.97 9.99
CA TYR A 196 -6.72 -11.84 9.58
C TYR A 196 -5.56 -11.03 9.02
N GLU A 197 -5.90 -9.97 8.31
CA GLU A 197 -4.95 -9.13 7.62
C GLU A 197 -5.09 -7.68 8.07
N MET A 198 -3.94 -7.01 8.18
CA MET A 198 -3.89 -5.62 8.63
C MET A 198 -3.63 -4.70 7.44
N PRO A 199 -4.44 -3.64 7.25
CA PRO A 199 -4.08 -2.55 6.37
C PRO A 199 -2.72 -1.96 6.79
N THR A 200 -2.01 -1.35 5.85
CA THR A 200 -0.70 -0.79 6.15
C THR A 200 -0.75 0.42 7.10
N ALA A 201 0.35 0.63 7.81
CA ALA A 201 0.66 1.80 8.62
C ALA A 201 1.52 2.85 7.90
N ARG A 202 1.95 2.56 6.67
CA ARG A 202 2.93 3.36 5.92
C ARG A 202 2.43 4.79 5.68
N HIS A 203 3.24 5.63 5.04
CA HIS A 203 2.82 6.96 4.61
C HIS A 203 2.37 7.82 5.78
N ASN A 204 3.20 7.83 6.83
CA ASN A 204 2.91 8.51 8.09
C ASN A 204 1.56 8.07 8.65
N ASN A 205 1.45 6.84 9.17
CA ASN A 205 0.27 6.41 9.93
C ASN A 205 -1.00 6.28 9.09
N SER A 206 -0.92 5.89 7.81
CA SER A 206 -2.08 5.91 6.88
C SER A 206 -2.12 4.68 5.97
N CYS A 207 -3.26 4.43 5.32
CA CYS A 207 -3.43 3.37 4.34
C CYS A 207 -4.20 3.85 3.10
N PRO A 208 -3.69 3.63 1.88
CA PRO A 208 -4.42 3.91 0.65
C PRO A 208 -5.42 2.79 0.32
N PHE A 209 -6.59 3.19 -0.18
CA PHE A 209 -7.68 2.34 -0.65
C PHE A 209 -8.17 2.80 -2.02
N SER A 210 -8.75 1.89 -2.79
CA SER A 210 -9.53 2.18 -4.00
C SER A 210 -10.93 1.62 -3.87
N PHE A 211 -11.90 2.21 -4.57
CA PHE A 211 -13.33 1.91 -4.44
C PHE A 211 -13.95 1.53 -5.77
N VAL A 212 -15.09 0.83 -5.73
CA VAL A 212 -15.76 0.26 -6.91
C VAL A 212 -16.10 1.34 -7.94
N ASP A 213 -16.50 2.53 -7.51
CA ASP A 213 -16.77 3.69 -8.39
C ASP A 213 -15.51 4.28 -9.05
N GLY A 214 -14.33 3.77 -8.71
CA GLY A 214 -13.05 4.16 -9.27
C GLY A 214 -12.27 5.18 -8.45
N HIS A 215 -12.79 5.76 -7.36
CA HIS A 215 -12.02 6.73 -6.58
C HIS A 215 -10.98 6.04 -5.68
N THR A 216 -10.04 6.84 -5.18
CA THR A 216 -9.01 6.39 -4.23
C THR A 216 -8.96 7.36 -3.06
N LEU A 217 -8.73 6.84 -1.86
CA LEU A 217 -8.51 7.66 -0.67
C LEU A 217 -7.32 7.15 0.12
N ILE A 218 -6.78 8.00 0.98
CA ILE A 218 -5.79 7.58 1.99
C ILE A 218 -6.39 7.81 3.38
N LEU A 219 -6.66 6.72 4.09
CA LEU A 219 -7.21 6.74 5.43
C LEU A 219 -6.07 6.95 6.44
N LYS A 220 -6.10 8.07 7.14
CA LYS A 220 -5.22 8.33 8.29
C LYS A 220 -5.79 7.61 9.50
N TRP A 221 -5.04 6.65 10.04
CA TRP A 221 -5.45 5.94 11.24
C TRP A 221 -5.43 6.85 12.47
N ARG A 222 -6.40 6.69 13.35
CA ARG A 222 -6.46 7.30 14.67
C ARG A 222 -5.65 6.48 15.68
N GLY A 223 -5.70 5.16 15.55
CA GLY A 223 -5.04 4.19 16.42
C GLY A 223 -3.58 3.93 16.05
N ALA A 224 -2.78 3.54 17.05
CA ALA A 224 -1.37 3.19 16.87
C ALA A 224 -1.13 1.69 16.66
N ASN A 225 -2.09 0.83 17.04
CA ASN A 225 -1.88 -0.63 17.15
C ASN A 225 -2.65 -1.47 16.12
N VAL A 226 -3.47 -0.87 15.24
CA VAL A 226 -4.16 -1.53 14.10
C VAL A 226 -3.20 -2.29 13.14
N ARG A 227 -1.90 -2.30 13.40
CA ARG A 227 -0.83 -2.54 12.41
C ARG A 227 0.10 -3.67 12.79
N LEU A 228 0.03 -4.13 14.02
CA LEU A 228 0.99 -5.07 14.59
C LEU A 228 0.33 -6.45 14.69
N GLY A 229 0.75 -7.35 13.80
CA GLY A 229 0.35 -8.76 13.81
C GLY A 229 -0.88 -9.09 12.95
N GLN A 230 -0.83 -10.24 12.26
CA GLN A 230 -2.04 -10.88 11.72
C GLN A 230 -2.96 -11.26 12.89
N SER A 231 -4.27 -11.29 12.66
CA SER A 231 -5.26 -11.70 13.69
C SER A 231 -5.31 -10.77 14.91
N ASN A 232 -5.18 -9.45 14.71
CA ASN A 232 -5.21 -8.45 15.79
C ASN A 232 -6.60 -7.78 15.89
N PRO A 233 -7.38 -8.04 16.95
CA PRO A 233 -8.70 -7.45 17.13
C PRO A 233 -8.68 -5.99 17.64
N GLY A 234 -7.60 -5.23 17.44
CA GLY A 234 -7.46 -3.85 17.92
C GLY A 234 -7.10 -3.80 19.42
N ALA A 235 -5.98 -3.15 19.76
CA ALA A 235 -5.51 -3.09 21.15
C ALA A 235 -6.17 -1.97 21.98
N SER A 236 -6.98 -1.11 21.37
CA SER A 236 -7.66 0.03 22.01
C SER A 236 -9.00 0.36 21.36
N ALA A 237 -9.85 1.14 22.05
CA ALA A 237 -11.11 1.62 21.50
C ALA A 237 -10.93 2.45 20.21
N THR A 238 -9.84 3.22 20.12
CA THR A 238 -9.50 4.00 18.92
C THR A 238 -9.11 3.10 17.75
N ASP A 239 -8.34 2.03 18.02
CA ASP A 239 -8.02 1.02 17.02
C ASP A 239 -9.32 0.36 16.52
N MET A 240 -10.25 0.04 17.42
CA MET A 240 -11.54 -0.54 17.05
C MET A 240 -12.40 0.37 16.17
N LEU A 241 -12.40 1.69 16.41
CA LEU A 241 -13.12 2.62 15.53
C LEU A 241 -12.57 2.62 14.11
N ASP A 242 -11.24 2.51 13.96
CA ASP A 242 -10.57 2.45 12.66
C ASP A 242 -10.92 1.17 11.90
N LEU A 243 -10.91 0.04 12.61
CA LEU A 243 -11.34 -1.25 12.08
C LEU A 243 -12.80 -1.19 11.64
N THR A 244 -13.71 -0.69 12.49
CA THR A 244 -15.13 -0.57 12.16
C THR A 244 -15.37 0.32 10.93
N THR A 245 -14.60 1.40 10.75
CA THR A 245 -14.68 2.24 9.54
C THR A 245 -14.44 1.44 8.28
N VAL A 246 -13.42 0.57 8.26
CA VAL A 246 -13.10 -0.22 7.07
C VAL A 246 -14.03 -1.42 6.91
N GLN A 247 -14.54 -2.00 8.00
CA GLN A 247 -15.61 -3.01 7.95
C GLN A 247 -16.89 -2.48 7.31
N ALA A 248 -17.20 -1.20 7.49
CA ALA A 248 -18.33 -0.55 6.83
C ALA A 248 -18.14 -0.41 5.30
N TRP A 249 -16.93 -0.68 4.78
CA TRP A 249 -16.62 -0.67 3.36
C TRP A 249 -16.61 -2.05 2.69
N LEU A 250 -17.18 -3.05 3.38
CA LEU A 250 -17.48 -4.35 2.80
C LEU A 250 -18.79 -4.30 2.00
N PRO A 251 -18.93 -5.15 0.95
CA PRO A 251 -20.10 -5.20 0.10
C PRO A 251 -21.33 -5.89 0.71
#